data_AF-A0A0G0LIZ9-F1
#
_entry.id   AF-A0A0G0LIZ9-F1
#
_cell.length_a   1.000
_cell.length_b   1.000
_cell.length_c   1.000
_cell.angle_alpha   90.00
_cell.angle_beta   90.00
_cell.angle_gamma   90.00
#
_symmetry.space_group_name_H-M   'P 1'
#
loop_
_entity.id
_entity.type
_entity.pdbx_description
1 polymer ?
#
loop_
_entity_poly.entity_id
_entity_poly.type
_entity_poly.pdbx_seq_one_letter_code
_entity_poly.pdbx_strand_id
1 'polypeptide(L)'
;MNKKKKEDKQYKFFTDAFHEVVIPVLEDMEERMATKEDLKNMATKEDLEKVREEMATKEDIQGLDKRLFSVERKLEKIDDRLERYGERIDNHEKRMGKLETKVAIAS
;
A
#
# COMPACT_ATOMS: atom_id res chain seq x y z
N MET A 1 -56.30 -13.83 -54.83
CA MET A 1 -54.85 -13.97 -54.51
C MET A 1 -54.60 -15.41 -54.06
N ASN A 2 -53.65 -16.14 -54.67
CA ASN A 2 -53.47 -17.58 -54.44
C ASN A 2 -52.82 -17.86 -53.06
N LYS A 3 -53.15 -18.97 -52.38
CA LYS A 3 -52.72 -19.27 -50.99
C LYS A 3 -51.19 -19.21 -50.80
N LYS A 4 -50.44 -19.77 -51.76
CA LYS A 4 -48.97 -19.72 -51.84
C LYS A 4 -48.41 -18.29 -51.84
N LYS A 5 -49.02 -17.36 -52.59
CA LYS A 5 -48.62 -15.94 -52.62
C LYS A 5 -48.89 -15.20 -51.29
N LYS A 6 -49.80 -15.69 -50.44
CA LYS A 6 -50.02 -15.13 -49.09
C LYS A 6 -48.94 -15.61 -48.13
N GLU A 7 -48.59 -16.90 -48.19
CA GLU A 7 -47.53 -17.50 -47.40
C GLU A 7 -46.18 -16.83 -47.70
N ASP A 8 -45.83 -16.63 -48.97
CA ASP A 8 -44.58 -15.94 -49.36
C ASP A 8 -44.49 -14.50 -48.82
N LYS A 9 -45.62 -13.78 -48.79
CA LYS A 9 -45.69 -12.42 -48.23
C LYS A 9 -45.52 -12.41 -46.71
N GLN A 10 -46.06 -13.41 -46.02
CA GLN A 10 -45.88 -13.57 -44.58
C GLN A 10 -44.43 -13.85 -44.25
N TYR A 11 -43.80 -14.80 -44.95
CA TYR A 11 -42.37 -15.08 -44.78
C TYR A 11 -41.52 -13.83 -45.00
N LYS A 12 -41.77 -13.09 -46.09
CA LYS A 12 -41.04 -11.86 -46.37
C LYS A 12 -41.21 -10.81 -45.26
N PHE A 13 -42.43 -10.63 -44.76
CA PHE A 13 -42.69 -9.71 -43.64
C PHE A 13 -41.92 -10.11 -42.37
N PHE A 14 -41.90 -11.41 -42.04
CA PHE A 14 -41.15 -11.90 -40.88
C PHE A 14 -39.64 -11.75 -41.05
N THR A 15 -39.10 -12.01 -42.25
CA THR A 15 -37.66 -11.82 -42.51
C THR A 15 -37.27 -10.34 -42.41
N ASP A 16 -38.08 -9.44 -42.96
CA ASP A 16 -37.81 -8.01 -42.93
C ASP A 16 -37.86 -7.49 -41.48
N ALA A 17 -38.90 -7.85 -40.73
CA ALA A 17 -39.02 -7.48 -39.32
C ALA A 17 -37.88 -8.03 -38.44
N PHE A 18 -37.40 -9.25 -38.73
CA PHE A 18 -36.28 -9.84 -37.99
C PHE A 18 -34.97 -9.10 -38.26
N HIS A 19 -34.69 -8.73 -39.51
CA HIS A 19 -33.49 -7.95 -39.85
C HIS A 19 -33.55 -6.51 -39.36
N GLU A 20 -34.73 -5.88 -39.33
CA GLU A 20 -34.86 -4.49 -38.88
C GLU A 20 -34.88 -4.34 -37.35
N VAL A 21 -35.35 -5.35 -36.62
CA VAL A 21 -35.56 -5.24 -35.17
C VAL A 21 -34.64 -6.15 -34.37
N VAL A 22 -34.53 -7.43 -34.75
CA VAL A 22 -33.83 -8.41 -33.91
C VAL A 22 -32.32 -8.34 -34.11
N ILE A 23 -31.85 -8.27 -35.35
CA ILE A 23 -30.41 -8.23 -35.64
C ILE A 23 -29.73 -7.01 -35.00
N PRO A 24 -30.23 -5.76 -35.15
CA PRO A 24 -29.57 -4.60 -34.58
C PRO A 24 -29.54 -4.62 -33.05
N VAL A 25 -30.56 -5.21 -32.41
CA VAL A 25 -30.59 -5.38 -30.94
C VAL A 25 -29.54 -6.38 -30.48
N LEU A 26 -29.32 -7.46 -31.23
CA LEU A 26 -28.27 -8.43 -30.91
C LEU A 26 -26.87 -7.86 -31.13
N GLU A 27 -26.68 -7.07 -32.18
CA GLU A 27 -25.42 -6.36 -32.44
C GLU A 27 -25.12 -5.32 -31.33
N ASP A 28 -26.10 -4.51 -30.93
CA ASP A 28 -25.96 -3.57 -29.80
C ASP A 28 -25.66 -4.28 -28.47
N MET A 29 -26.23 -5.47 -28.26
CA MET A 29 -25.94 -6.29 -27.08
C MET A 29 -24.52 -6.84 -27.12
N GLU A 30 -24.06 -7.35 -28.28
CA GLU A 30 -22.70 -7.84 -28.47
C GLU A 30 -21.67 -6.74 -28.23
N GLU A 31 -21.91 -5.52 -28.74
CA GLU A 31 -21.01 -4.36 -28.56
C GLU A 31 -20.87 -3.92 -27.10
N ARG A 32 -21.90 -4.15 -26.26
CA ARG A 32 -21.92 -3.72 -24.85
C ARG A 32 -21.50 -4.79 -23.86
N MET A 33 -21.44 -6.05 -24.27
CA MET A 33 -21.10 -7.15 -23.38
C MET A 33 -19.59 -7.28 -23.22
N ALA A 34 -19.14 -7.36 -21.96
CA ALA A 34 -17.77 -7.78 -21.68
C ALA A 34 -17.60 -9.26 -22.05
N THR A 35 -16.51 -9.55 -22.75
CA THR A 35 -16.08 -10.90 -23.10
C THR A 35 -15.26 -11.52 -21.97
N LYS A 36 -15.00 -12.83 -22.08
CA LYS A 36 -14.07 -13.50 -21.16
C LYS A 36 -12.64 -12.98 -21.28
N GLU A 37 -12.26 -12.43 -22.43
CA GLU A 37 -10.94 -11.84 -22.63
C GLU A 37 -10.80 -10.53 -21.84
N ASP A 38 -11.85 -9.71 -21.83
CA ASP A 38 -11.89 -8.46 -21.07
C ASP A 38 -11.67 -8.69 -19.56
N LEU A 39 -12.12 -9.83 -19.05
CA LEU A 39 -11.99 -10.20 -17.64
C LEU A 39 -10.61 -10.75 -17.26
N LYS A 40 -9.79 -11.24 -18.20
CA LYS A 40 -8.51 -11.90 -17.88
C LYS A 40 -7.52 -10.99 -17.16
N ASN A 41 -7.58 -9.69 -17.44
CA ASN A 41 -6.68 -8.69 -16.85
C ASN A 41 -7.30 -7.96 -15.66
N MET A 42 -8.52 -8.32 -15.26
CA MET A 42 -9.14 -7.75 -14.06
C MET A 42 -8.60 -8.44 -12.81
N ALA A 43 -8.21 -7.64 -11.82
CA ALA A 43 -7.85 -8.17 -10.51
C ALA A 43 -9.03 -8.92 -9.89
N THR A 44 -8.74 -10.10 -9.35
CA THR A 44 -9.69 -10.94 -8.63
C THR A 44 -9.72 -10.56 -7.16
N LYS A 45 -10.70 -11.12 -6.43
CA LYS A 45 -10.75 -10.98 -4.97
C LYS A 45 -9.53 -11.61 -4.29
N GLU A 46 -9.02 -12.72 -4.82
CA GLU A 46 -7.83 -13.38 -4.31
C GLU A 46 -6.58 -12.49 -4.46
N ASP A 47 -6.48 -11.76 -5.59
CA ASP A 47 -5.39 -10.81 -5.80
C ASP A 47 -5.42 -9.68 -4.75
N LEU A 48 -6.60 -9.20 -4.40
CA LEU A 48 -6.77 -8.19 -3.34
C LEU A 48 -6.47 -8.74 -1.94
N GLU A 49 -6.80 -10.01 -1.67
CA GLU A 49 -6.46 -10.67 -0.41
C GLU A 49 -4.95 -10.82 -0.25
N LYS A 50 -4.22 -11.22 -1.31
CA LYS A 50 -2.75 -11.27 -1.30
C LYS A 50 -2.13 -9.92 -0.97
N VAL A 51 -2.60 -8.85 -1.62
CA VAL A 51 -2.15 -7.48 -1.31
C VAL A 51 -2.42 -7.14 0.16
N ARG A 52 -3.58 -7.52 0.69
CA ARG A 52 -3.96 -7.25 2.08
C ARG A 52 -3.08 -8.00 3.09
N GLU A 53 -2.65 -9.22 2.77
CA GLU A 53 -1.78 -10.03 3.62
C GLU A 53 -0.34 -9.51 3.67
N GLU A 54 0.15 -8.96 2.56
CA GLU A 54 1.53 -8.42 2.47
C GLU A 54 1.66 -7.01 3.04
N MET A 55 0.56 -6.25 3.12
CA MET A 55 0.58 -4.88 3.63
C MET A 55 0.77 -4.84 5.14
N ALA A 56 1.68 -3.96 5.59
CA ALA A 56 1.82 -3.63 6.99
C ALA A 56 0.50 -3.12 7.58
N THR A 57 0.15 -3.65 8.74
CA THR A 57 -1.07 -3.33 9.48
C THR A 57 -0.86 -2.12 10.41
N LYS A 58 -1.94 -1.61 10.98
CA LYS A 58 -1.86 -0.55 11.99
C LYS A 58 -1.16 -1.05 13.26
N GLU A 59 -1.34 -2.32 13.57
CA GLU A 59 -0.73 -3.02 14.70
C GLU A 59 0.80 -3.10 14.54
N ASP A 60 1.29 -3.34 13.32
CA ASP A 60 2.73 -3.32 13.02
C ASP A 60 3.33 -1.94 13.31
N ILE A 61 2.64 -0.88 12.89
CA ILE A 61 3.05 0.51 13.12
C ILE A 61 3.04 0.83 14.63
N GLN A 62 2.02 0.41 15.37
CA GLN A 62 1.99 0.56 16.83
C GLN A 62 3.13 -0.19 17.52
N GLY A 63 3.53 -1.35 16.99
CA GLY A 63 4.70 -2.09 17.46
C GLY A 63 5.99 -1.29 17.29
N LEU A 64 6.15 -0.62 16.14
CA LEU A 64 7.30 0.26 15.89
C LEU A 64 7.29 1.49 16.80
N ASP A 65 6.13 2.11 17.03
CA ASP A 65 5.98 3.27 17.91
C ASP A 65 6.42 2.96 19.36
N LYS A 66 5.99 1.82 19.90
CA LYS A 66 6.44 1.35 21.23
C LYS A 66 7.94 1.13 21.31
N ARG A 67 8.54 0.60 20.24
CA ARG A 67 10.00 0.42 20.15
C ARG A 67 10.71 1.77 20.09
N LEU A 68 10.17 2.73 19.35
CA LEU A 68 10.70 4.09 19.24
C LEU A 68 10.69 4.79 20.60
N PHE A 69 9.56 4.76 21.31
CA PHE A 69 9.44 5.30 22.67
C PHE A 69 10.49 4.70 23.63
N SER A 70 10.72 3.38 23.52
CA SER A 70 11.73 2.70 24.33
C SER A 70 13.16 3.13 23.99
N VAL A 71 13.44 3.45 22.73
CA VAL A 71 14.74 3.98 22.27
C VAL A 71 14.92 5.41 22.77
N GLU A 72 13.92 6.26 22.64
CA GLU A 72 13.94 7.65 23.13
C GLU A 72 14.28 7.72 24.63
N ARG A 73 13.62 6.89 25.45
CA ARG A 73 13.93 6.79 26.90
C ARG A 73 15.34 6.30 27.20
N LYS A 74 15.92 5.47 26.34
CA LYS A 74 17.32 5.02 26.51
C LYS A 74 18.30 6.14 26.15
N LEU A 75 17.97 6.95 25.14
CA LEU A 75 18.77 8.11 24.75
C LEU A 75 18.79 9.16 25.86
N GLU A 76 17.65 9.48 26.46
CA GLU A 76 17.56 10.39 27.62
C GLU A 76 18.51 9.96 28.76
N LYS A 77 18.50 8.66 29.11
CA LYS A 77 19.42 8.12 30.13
C LYS A 77 20.89 8.16 29.73
N ILE A 78 21.18 8.08 28.43
CA ILE A 78 22.54 8.21 27.92
C ILE A 78 23.00 9.65 28.05
N ASP A 79 22.14 10.62 27.73
CA ASP A 79 22.44 12.05 27.87
C ASP A 79 22.77 12.39 29.33
N ASP A 80 21.96 11.93 30.29
CA ASP A 80 22.25 12.10 31.74
C ASP A 80 23.60 11.51 32.14
N ARG A 81 24.01 10.39 31.52
CA ARG A 81 25.30 9.75 31.82
C ARG A 81 26.45 10.53 31.21
N LEU A 82 26.28 11.08 30.02
CA LEU A 82 27.29 11.89 29.35
C LEU A 82 27.53 13.18 30.13
N GLU A 83 26.48 13.84 30.62
CA GLU A 83 26.59 15.02 31.49
C GLU A 83 27.44 14.71 32.73
N ARG A 84 27.11 13.63 33.45
CA ARG A 84 27.91 13.17 34.62
C ARG A 84 29.36 12.83 34.27
N TYR A 85 29.62 12.29 33.08
CA TYR A 85 31.00 12.06 32.64
C TYR A 85 31.74 13.36 32.37
N GLY A 86 31.07 14.36 31.78
CA GLY A 86 31.61 15.71 31.61
C GLY A 86 32.07 16.30 32.95
N GLU A 87 31.19 16.33 33.95
CA GLU A 87 31.53 16.84 35.29
C GLU A 87 32.72 16.11 35.93
N ARG A 88 32.80 14.79 35.75
CA ARG A 88 33.91 13.98 36.28
C ARG A 88 35.22 14.30 35.60
N ILE A 89 35.20 14.55 34.28
CA ILE A 89 36.39 14.94 33.51
C ILE A 89 36.87 16.31 33.98
N ASP A 90 35.98 17.30 34.12
CA ASP A 90 36.34 18.64 34.61
C ASP A 90 36.99 18.58 36.00
N ASN A 91 36.46 17.71 36.87
CA ASN A 91 37.03 17.48 38.20
C ASN A 91 38.39 16.78 38.14
N HIS A 92 38.58 15.83 37.22
CA HIS A 92 39.88 15.19 37.00
C HIS A 92 40.91 16.18 36.46
N GLU A 93 40.54 17.05 35.52
CA GLU A 93 41.40 18.11 34.96
C GLU A 93 41.89 19.06 36.06
N LYS A 94 40.97 19.54 36.92
CA LYS A 94 41.31 20.39 38.08
C LYS A 94 42.28 19.69 39.05
N ARG A 95 42.10 18.39 39.30
CA ARG A 95 42.98 17.62 40.18
C ARG A 95 44.36 17.40 39.55
N MET A 96 44.40 17.15 38.25
CA MET A 96 45.64 16.96 37.49
C MET A 96 46.48 18.24 37.51
N GLY A 97 45.90 19.41 37.24
CA GLY A 97 46.64 20.68 37.31
C GLY A 97 47.22 20.98 38.70
N LYS A 98 46.52 20.59 39.78
CA LYS A 98 47.06 20.67 41.15
C LYS A 98 48.25 19.74 41.38
N LEU A 99 48.19 18.52 40.82
CA LEU A 99 49.29 17.55 40.92
C LEU A 99 50.50 17.99 40.12
N GLU A 100 50.32 18.45 38.88
CA GLU A 100 51.39 19.00 38.03
C GLU A 100 52.12 20.14 38.73
N THR A 101 51.36 21.07 39.33
CA THR A 101 51.94 22.17 40.13
C THR A 101 52.79 21.65 41.29
N LYS A 102 52.29 20.65 42.04
CA LYS A 102 53.03 20.06 43.17
C LYS A 102 54.31 19.36 42.73
N VAL A 103 54.26 18.62 41.62
CA VAL A 103 55.42 17.92 41.06
C VAL A 103 56.48 18.92 40.58
N ALA A 104 56.06 20.01 39.93
CA ALA A 104 56.97 21.07 39.49
C ALA A 104 57.68 21.78 40.66
N ILE A 105 57.05 21.93 41.82
CA ILE A 105 57.67 22.51 43.01
C ILE A 105 58.62 21.51 43.72
N ALA A 106 58.35 20.21 43.59
CA ALA A 106 59.12 19.16 44.26
C ALA A 106 60.33 18.65 43.45
N SER A 107 60.46 19.04 42.17
CA SER A 107 61.58 18.72 41.27
C SER A 107 62.59 19.85 41.25
#